data_AF-A0A2I3SZJ9-F1
#
_entry.id   AF-A0A2I3SZJ9-F1
#
_cell.length_a   1.000
_cell.length_b   1.000
_cell.length_c   1.000
_cell.angle_alpha   90.00
_cell.angle_beta   90.00
_cell.angle_gamma   90.00
#
_symmetry.space_group_name_H-M   'P 1'
#
loop_
_entity.id
_entity.type
_entity.pdbx_description
1 polymer ?
#
loop_
_entity_poly.entity_id
_entity_poly.type
_entity_poly.pdbx_seq_one_letter_code
_entity_poly.pdbx_strand_id
1 'polypeptide(L)'
;MGRRRAPAGGSLGRALMRHQTQRSRSHRHTDSWLHTSELNDGYDWGRLNLQSVTEQSSLDDFLATAELAGTEFVAEKLNIKFVPAEARTGLLSFEESQRIKKLHEENKQFLYPNSLFYFEELKQAEKDNFLEWRRQLVRLEEEQKLLLTPFERNLDFWRQLWRVIERSAGHL
;
A
#
# COMPACT_ATOMS: atom_id res chain seq x y z
N MET A 1 35.69 -8.35 67.16
CA MET A 1 34.90 -7.79 66.03
C MET A 1 35.31 -8.49 64.74
N GLY A 2 34.43 -9.29 64.12
CA GLY A 2 34.72 -9.96 62.85
C GLY A 2 33.43 -10.46 62.19
N ARG A 3 33.01 -9.85 61.08
CA ARG A 3 31.73 -10.14 60.41
C ARG A 3 31.88 -11.33 59.46
N ARG A 4 30.93 -12.28 59.52
CA ARG A 4 30.81 -13.36 58.51
C ARG A 4 30.44 -12.78 57.15
N ARG A 5 31.06 -13.27 56.07
CA ARG A 5 30.60 -13.02 54.68
C ARG A 5 29.58 -14.09 54.29
N ALA A 6 28.44 -13.67 53.74
CA ALA A 6 27.45 -14.55 53.12
C ALA A 6 27.84 -14.88 51.67
N PRO A 7 27.40 -16.02 51.09
CA PRO A 7 27.70 -16.38 49.72
C PRO A 7 26.97 -15.46 48.72
N ALA A 8 27.61 -15.19 47.58
CA ALA A 8 27.14 -14.22 46.59
C ALA A 8 25.96 -14.74 45.76
N GLY A 9 24.73 -14.46 46.21
CA GLY A 9 23.51 -14.61 45.42
C GLY A 9 23.45 -13.57 44.28
N GLY A 10 24.14 -13.81 43.17
CA GLY A 10 24.30 -12.83 42.09
C GLY A 10 24.25 -13.38 40.65
N SER A 11 24.02 -14.68 40.44
CA SER A 11 23.99 -15.28 39.09
C SER A 11 22.59 -15.30 38.46
N LEU A 12 21.51 -15.39 39.25
CA LEU A 12 20.16 -15.63 38.74
C LEU A 12 19.66 -14.50 37.82
N GLY A 13 19.89 -13.23 38.20
CA GLY A 13 19.54 -12.08 37.36
C GLY A 13 20.29 -12.05 36.03
N ARG A 14 21.59 -12.42 36.02
CA ARG A 14 22.38 -12.54 34.79
C ARG A 14 21.95 -13.73 33.94
N ALA A 15 21.53 -14.83 34.55
CA ALA A 15 20.99 -16.00 33.84
C ALA A 15 19.64 -15.66 33.16
N LEU A 16 18.74 -14.98 33.87
CA LEU A 16 17.45 -14.52 33.32
C LEU A 16 17.64 -13.52 32.17
N MET A 17 18.52 -12.53 32.31
CA MET A 17 18.85 -11.59 31.21
C MET A 17 19.44 -12.29 29.98
N ARG A 18 20.26 -13.34 30.17
CA ARG A 18 20.79 -14.16 29.07
C ARG A 18 19.72 -15.04 28.43
N HIS A 19 18.81 -15.63 29.22
CA HIS A 19 17.70 -16.42 28.71
C HIS A 19 16.71 -15.56 27.90
N GLN A 20 16.44 -14.32 28.33
CA GLN A 20 15.57 -13.40 27.61
C GLN A 20 16.19 -12.92 26.29
N THR A 21 17.49 -12.59 26.28
CA THR A 21 18.21 -12.20 25.04
C THR A 21 18.48 -13.38 24.10
N GLN A 22 18.57 -14.62 24.59
CA GLN A 22 18.59 -15.80 23.74
C GLN A 22 17.20 -16.15 23.20
N ARG A 23 16.12 -15.98 23.97
CA ARG A 23 14.74 -16.11 23.45
C ARG A 23 14.47 -15.11 22.32
N SER A 24 14.86 -13.84 22.45
CA SER A 24 14.68 -12.86 21.37
C SER A 24 15.50 -13.15 20.10
N ARG A 25 16.62 -13.88 20.22
CA ARG A 25 17.38 -14.38 19.06
C ARG A 25 16.82 -15.68 18.48
N SER A 26 16.31 -16.57 19.33
CA SER A 26 15.74 -17.86 18.93
C SER A 26 14.32 -17.77 18.37
N HIS A 27 13.60 -16.65 18.56
CA HIS A 27 12.31 -16.39 17.92
C HIS A 27 12.42 -15.81 16.50
N ARG A 28 13.63 -15.69 15.95
CA ARG A 28 13.82 -15.59 14.50
C ARG A 28 13.59 -16.96 13.85
N HIS A 29 12.35 -17.43 13.93
CA HIS A 29 11.85 -18.46 13.04
C HIS A 29 11.81 -17.84 11.65
N THR A 30 12.60 -18.37 10.72
CA THR A 30 12.85 -17.79 9.38
C THR A 30 11.57 -17.57 8.57
N ASP A 31 10.54 -18.36 8.86
CA ASP A 31 9.31 -18.48 8.06
C ASP A 31 8.04 -18.10 8.84
N SER A 32 8.17 -17.45 10.01
CA SER A 32 7.01 -17.05 10.81
C SER A 32 6.51 -15.65 10.45
N TRP A 33 5.62 -15.56 9.46
CA TRP A 33 4.67 -14.44 9.25
C TRP A 33 5.25 -13.06 9.59
N LEU A 34 6.34 -12.68 8.93
CA LEU A 34 6.99 -11.39 9.14
C LEU A 34 5.98 -10.28 8.87
N HIS A 35 5.72 -9.47 9.89
CA HIS A 35 4.81 -8.33 9.79
C HIS A 35 5.32 -7.37 8.71
N THR A 36 4.43 -6.63 8.07
CA THR A 36 4.79 -5.73 6.95
C THR A 36 5.78 -4.62 7.34
N SER A 37 5.93 -4.35 8.64
CA SER A 37 6.92 -3.45 9.23
C SER A 37 8.34 -4.06 9.40
N GLU A 38 8.51 -5.37 9.20
CA GLU A 38 9.74 -6.13 9.46
C GLU A 38 10.42 -6.65 8.18
N LEU A 39 10.06 -6.11 7.02
CA LEU A 39 10.71 -6.45 5.75
C LEU A 39 12.15 -5.92 5.74
N ASN A 40 13.10 -6.78 5.38
CA ASN A 40 14.53 -6.46 5.33
C ASN A 40 14.98 -6.27 3.85
N ASP A 41 14.23 -5.45 3.12
CA ASP A 41 14.46 -5.07 1.71
C ASP A 41 15.24 -3.74 1.55
N GLY A 42 15.67 -3.16 2.68
CA GLY A 42 16.33 -1.85 2.72
C GLY A 42 15.38 -0.66 2.84
N TYR A 43 14.06 -0.91 2.99
CA TYR A 43 13.05 0.12 3.23
C TYR A 43 12.56 0.02 4.69
N ASP A 44 12.56 1.12 5.44
CA ASP A 44 12.17 1.12 6.87
C ASP A 44 10.65 1.30 7.02
N TRP A 45 9.92 0.24 6.68
CA TRP A 45 8.46 0.14 6.78
C TRP A 45 7.90 0.41 8.19
N GLY A 46 8.74 0.29 9.23
CA GLY A 46 8.37 0.59 10.62
C GLY A 46 8.55 2.07 11.03
N ARG A 47 9.21 2.89 10.21
CA ARG A 47 9.40 4.35 10.47
C ARG A 47 8.64 5.27 9.54
N LEU A 48 8.18 4.78 8.40
CA LEU A 48 7.34 5.56 7.52
C LEU A 48 6.01 5.85 8.23
N ASN A 49 5.64 7.13 8.33
CA ASN A 49 4.28 7.56 8.70
C ASN A 49 3.34 7.28 7.52
N LEU A 50 3.15 6.00 7.18
CA LEU A 50 2.28 5.54 6.11
C LEU A 50 0.84 5.89 6.47
N GLN A 51 0.35 6.99 5.91
CA GLN A 51 -1.05 7.35 5.95
C GLN A 51 -1.77 6.69 4.77
N SER A 52 -2.83 5.96 5.07
CA SER A 52 -3.76 5.43 4.07
C SER A 52 -4.59 6.58 3.49
N VAL A 53 -4.72 6.63 2.17
CA VAL A 53 -5.31 7.75 1.44
C VAL A 53 -6.36 7.23 0.46
N THR A 54 -7.60 7.07 0.95
CA THR A 54 -8.73 6.64 0.13
C THR A 54 -9.46 7.79 -0.57
N GLU A 55 -9.47 8.97 0.07
CA GLU A 55 -10.10 10.20 -0.44
C GLU A 55 -9.16 11.40 -0.22
N GLN A 56 -9.12 12.30 -1.21
CA GLN A 56 -8.32 13.53 -1.22
C GLN A 56 -9.12 14.65 -1.88
N SER A 57 -8.77 15.90 -1.59
CA SER A 57 -9.29 17.01 -2.39
C SER A 57 -8.70 16.93 -3.81
N SER A 58 -9.41 17.49 -4.79
CA SER A 58 -8.92 17.51 -6.18
C SER A 58 -7.59 18.26 -6.36
N LEU A 59 -7.25 19.17 -5.43
CA LEU A 59 -5.96 19.87 -5.41
C LEU A 59 -4.86 18.98 -4.83
N ASP A 60 -5.10 18.32 -3.70
CA ASP A 60 -4.10 17.44 -3.07
C ASP A 60 -3.77 16.25 -3.98
N ASP A 61 -4.79 15.69 -4.64
CA ASP A 61 -4.62 14.61 -5.61
C ASP A 61 -3.80 15.05 -6.83
N PHE A 62 -4.03 16.28 -7.32
CA PHE A 62 -3.26 16.86 -8.42
C PHE A 62 -1.78 17.06 -8.03
N LEU A 63 -1.51 17.65 -6.85
CA LEU A 63 -0.15 17.86 -6.36
C LEU A 63 0.58 16.54 -6.12
N ALA A 64 -0.05 15.58 -5.45
CA ALA A 64 0.52 14.25 -5.22
C ALA A 64 0.83 13.54 -6.54
N THR A 65 0.00 13.72 -7.57
CA THR A 65 0.21 13.13 -8.90
C THR A 65 1.30 13.82 -9.72
N ALA A 66 1.69 15.06 -9.37
CA ALA A 66 2.76 15.83 -10.02
C ALA A 66 4.14 15.68 -9.33
N GLU A 67 4.16 15.34 -8.04
CA GLU A 67 5.35 14.87 -7.29
C GLU A 67 5.67 13.39 -7.62
N LEU A 68 4.62 12.55 -7.62
CA LEU A 68 4.58 11.37 -8.49
C LEU A 68 4.61 11.86 -9.96
N ALA A 69 4.97 11.02 -10.93
CA ALA A 69 5.67 11.47 -12.16
C ALA A 69 7.00 12.21 -11.87
N GLY A 70 6.97 13.45 -11.37
CA GLY A 70 8.15 14.32 -11.17
C GLY A 70 8.17 15.49 -12.15
N THR A 71 7.03 16.16 -12.35
CA THR A 71 6.84 17.21 -13.35
C THR A 71 6.46 18.53 -12.71
N GLU A 72 7.21 19.60 -12.97
CA GLU A 72 6.81 20.96 -12.63
C GLU A 72 5.69 21.41 -13.60
N PHE A 73 4.52 21.75 -13.06
CA PHE A 73 3.32 22.04 -13.85
C PHE A 73 2.91 23.51 -13.77
N VAL A 74 2.73 24.16 -14.91
CA VAL A 74 2.05 25.46 -15.02
C VAL A 74 0.60 25.19 -15.41
N ALA A 75 -0.31 25.26 -14.44
CA ALA A 75 -1.70 24.90 -14.65
C ALA A 75 -2.50 26.01 -15.37
N GLU A 76 -2.67 25.88 -16.69
CA GLU A 76 -3.75 26.60 -17.39
C GLU A 76 -5.12 26.02 -17.00
N LYS A 77 -6.09 26.91 -16.81
CA LYS A 77 -7.38 26.59 -16.17
C LYS A 77 -8.30 25.79 -17.11
N LEU A 78 -8.30 24.47 -16.98
CA LEU A 78 -9.19 23.57 -17.74
C LEU A 78 -10.67 23.66 -17.29
N ASN A 79 -11.55 23.21 -18.19
CA ASN A 79 -13.01 23.34 -18.07
C ASN A 79 -13.59 22.49 -16.93
N ILE A 80 -13.96 23.15 -15.83
CA ILE A 80 -14.68 22.55 -14.70
C ILE A 80 -16.10 22.14 -15.16
N LYS A 81 -16.41 20.84 -15.10
CA LYS A 81 -17.78 20.32 -15.27
C LYS A 81 -18.37 20.01 -13.90
N PHE A 82 -19.48 20.66 -13.56
CA PHE A 82 -20.25 20.33 -12.38
C PHE A 82 -21.10 19.09 -12.65
N VAL A 83 -20.83 18.00 -11.93
CA VAL A 83 -21.68 16.80 -11.93
C VAL A 83 -22.64 16.92 -10.73
N PRO A 84 -23.96 17.09 -10.95
CA PRO A 84 -24.92 17.15 -9.86
C PRO A 84 -25.01 15.82 -9.12
N ALA A 85 -25.10 15.86 -7.79
CA ALA A 85 -25.11 14.66 -6.94
C ALA A 85 -26.40 13.83 -7.15
N GLU A 86 -27.49 14.51 -7.50
CA GLU A 86 -28.83 13.98 -7.70
C GLU A 86 -28.93 13.06 -8.93
N ALA A 87 -27.97 13.13 -9.85
CA ALA A 87 -27.90 12.23 -11.00
C ALA A 87 -27.52 10.78 -10.62
N ARG A 88 -27.10 10.53 -9.37
CA ARG A 88 -26.59 9.23 -8.90
C ARG A 88 -27.59 8.44 -8.03
N THR A 89 -28.78 8.98 -7.74
CA THR A 89 -29.74 8.41 -6.77
C THR A 89 -30.96 7.73 -7.39
N GLY A 90 -30.84 7.20 -8.61
CA GLY A 90 -31.86 6.37 -9.25
C GLY A 90 -31.64 4.88 -9.02
N LEU A 91 -32.71 4.10 -8.86
CA LEU A 91 -32.64 2.64 -8.97
C LEU A 91 -32.37 2.26 -10.44
N LEU A 92 -31.28 1.54 -10.69
CA LEU A 92 -30.93 1.05 -12.02
C LEU A 92 -32.01 0.13 -12.59
N SER A 93 -32.33 0.33 -13.87
CA SER A 93 -33.14 -0.62 -14.63
C SER A 93 -32.46 -1.98 -14.71
N PHE A 94 -33.24 -3.05 -14.89
CA PHE A 94 -32.71 -4.41 -15.03
C PHE A 94 -31.70 -4.51 -16.19
N GLU A 95 -31.99 -3.87 -17.32
CA GLU A 95 -31.11 -3.84 -18.50
C GLU A 95 -29.80 -3.08 -18.22
N GLU A 96 -29.89 -1.91 -17.58
CA GLU A 96 -28.72 -1.13 -17.16
C GLU A 96 -27.85 -1.93 -16.18
N SER A 97 -28.47 -2.65 -15.24
CA SER A 97 -27.76 -3.51 -14.29
C SER A 97 -27.01 -4.66 -14.97
N GLN A 98 -27.57 -5.23 -16.05
CA GLN A 98 -26.86 -6.25 -16.84
C GLN A 98 -25.71 -5.66 -17.65
N ARG A 99 -25.89 -4.46 -18.23
CA ARG A 99 -24.83 -3.76 -18.95
C ARG A 99 -23.66 -3.41 -18.02
N ILE A 100 -23.95 -2.85 -16.84
CA ILE A 100 -22.93 -2.54 -15.83
C ILE A 100 -22.20 -3.81 -15.37
N LYS A 101 -22.91 -4.93 -15.16
CA LYS A 101 -22.27 -6.21 -14.82
C LYS A 101 -21.31 -6.71 -15.91
N LYS A 102 -21.65 -6.56 -17.19
CA LYS A 102 -20.74 -6.90 -18.30
C LYS A 102 -19.50 -6.01 -18.32
N LEU A 103 -19.68 -4.69 -18.21
CA LEU A 103 -18.57 -3.74 -18.09
C LEU A 103 -17.68 -4.06 -16.87
N HIS A 104 -18.27 -4.39 -15.72
CA HIS A 104 -17.50 -4.80 -14.55
C HIS A 104 -16.67 -6.06 -14.81
N GLU A 105 -17.21 -7.06 -15.53
CA GLU A 105 -16.50 -8.29 -15.91
C GLU A 105 -15.35 -8.00 -16.89
N GLU A 106 -15.61 -7.20 -17.92
CA GLU A 106 -14.64 -6.83 -18.98
C GLU A 106 -13.44 -6.04 -18.41
N ASN A 107 -13.67 -5.18 -17.42
CA ASN A 107 -12.67 -4.29 -16.83
C ASN A 107 -12.01 -4.83 -15.54
N LYS A 108 -12.29 -6.06 -15.07
CA LYS A 108 -11.71 -6.63 -13.83
C LYS A 108 -10.18 -6.56 -13.76
N GLN A 109 -9.54 -6.64 -14.93
CA GLN A 109 -8.09 -6.59 -15.15
C GLN A 109 -7.45 -5.26 -14.70
N PHE A 110 -8.23 -4.18 -14.62
CA PHE A 110 -7.75 -2.84 -14.22
C PHE A 110 -7.96 -2.52 -12.73
N LEU A 111 -8.45 -3.47 -11.93
CA LEU A 111 -8.79 -3.22 -10.51
C LEU A 111 -7.57 -3.05 -9.59
N TYR A 112 -6.38 -3.43 -10.03
CA TYR A 112 -5.13 -3.29 -9.27
C TYR A 112 -3.95 -3.00 -10.22
N PRO A 113 -2.92 -2.25 -9.78
CA PRO A 113 -1.71 -2.06 -10.55
C PRO A 113 -0.84 -3.33 -10.51
N ASN A 114 -0.24 -3.68 -11.65
CA ASN A 114 0.57 -4.89 -11.79
C ASN A 114 1.86 -4.81 -10.93
N SER A 115 2.30 -5.91 -10.30
CA SER A 115 3.64 -5.93 -9.71
C SER A 115 4.71 -6.10 -10.80
N LEU A 116 5.84 -5.42 -10.64
CA LEU A 116 6.99 -5.46 -11.55
C LEU A 116 8.20 -6.08 -10.84
N PHE A 117 8.49 -7.33 -11.17
CA PHE A 117 9.40 -8.19 -10.39
C PHE A 117 10.89 -8.13 -10.81
N TYR A 118 11.22 -7.54 -11.97
CA TYR A 118 12.55 -7.70 -12.59
C TYR A 118 13.00 -6.47 -13.39
N PHE A 119 13.16 -5.33 -12.71
CA PHE A 119 13.72 -4.11 -13.30
C PHE A 119 14.94 -3.64 -12.50
N GLU A 120 16.01 -3.27 -13.18
CA GLU A 120 17.20 -2.66 -12.55
C GLU A 120 16.83 -1.34 -11.84
N GLU A 121 15.89 -0.59 -12.43
CA GLU A 121 15.31 0.65 -11.87
C GLU A 121 13.93 0.40 -11.21
N LEU A 122 13.82 -0.66 -10.40
CA LEU A 122 12.55 -1.16 -9.85
C LEU A 122 11.64 -0.05 -9.26
N LYS A 123 12.20 0.91 -8.50
CA LYS A 123 11.45 2.02 -7.90
C LYS A 123 10.81 2.97 -8.92
N GLN A 124 11.44 3.18 -10.07
CA GLN A 124 10.95 4.05 -11.14
C GLN A 124 9.90 3.30 -11.96
N ALA A 125 10.16 2.04 -12.30
CA ALA A 125 9.19 1.18 -12.98
C ALA A 125 7.87 1.04 -12.18
N GLU A 126 7.95 0.83 -10.85
CA GLU A 126 6.79 0.85 -9.95
C GLU A 126 6.01 2.18 -10.01
N LYS A 127 6.74 3.31 -9.99
CA LYS A 127 6.18 4.67 -10.04
C LYS A 127 5.40 4.88 -11.33
N ASP A 128 5.98 4.50 -12.47
CA ASP A 128 5.39 4.71 -13.79
C ASP A 128 4.19 3.78 -14.05
N ASN A 129 4.27 2.51 -13.65
CA ASN A 129 3.15 1.57 -13.72
C ASN A 129 1.98 1.99 -12.80
N PHE A 130 2.25 2.56 -11.62
CA PHE A 130 1.21 3.13 -10.77
C PHE A 130 0.52 4.34 -11.41
N LEU A 131 1.27 5.23 -12.06
CA LEU A 131 0.68 6.34 -12.84
C LEU A 131 -0.16 5.84 -14.01
N GLU A 132 0.32 4.83 -14.73
CA GLU A 132 -0.41 4.25 -15.86
C GLU A 132 -1.73 3.65 -15.40
N TRP A 133 -1.71 2.85 -14.34
CA TRP A 133 -2.92 2.31 -13.72
C TRP A 133 -3.90 3.42 -13.30
N ARG A 134 -3.41 4.50 -12.65
CA ARG A 134 -4.26 5.65 -12.30
C ARG A 134 -4.86 6.34 -13.53
N ARG A 135 -4.11 6.47 -14.64
CA ARG A 135 -4.65 7.00 -15.92
C ARG A 135 -5.71 6.08 -16.52
N GLN A 136 -5.54 4.76 -16.41
CA GLN A 136 -6.55 3.79 -16.85
C GLN A 136 -7.85 3.96 -16.04
N LEU A 137 -7.77 4.07 -14.72
CA LEU A 137 -8.94 4.34 -13.86
C LEU A 137 -9.70 5.62 -14.27
N VAL A 138 -9.00 6.73 -14.52
CA VAL A 138 -9.63 7.98 -14.98
C VAL A 138 -10.36 7.79 -16.32
N ARG A 139 -9.75 7.08 -17.28
CA ARG A 139 -10.41 6.76 -18.56
C ARG A 139 -11.68 5.91 -18.36
N LEU A 140 -11.67 4.95 -17.44
CA LEU A 140 -12.86 4.14 -17.12
C LEU A 140 -14.00 4.98 -16.53
N GLU A 141 -13.70 5.93 -15.65
CA GLU A 141 -14.68 6.86 -15.09
C GLU A 141 -15.25 7.80 -16.17
N GLU A 142 -14.39 8.35 -17.05
CA GLU A 142 -14.80 9.27 -18.12
C GLU A 142 -15.60 8.59 -19.25
N GLU A 143 -15.10 7.46 -19.79
CA GLU A 143 -15.68 6.79 -20.96
C GLU A 143 -16.93 5.99 -20.61
N GLN A 144 -16.89 5.25 -19.50
CA GLN A 144 -17.92 4.26 -19.16
C GLN A 144 -18.91 4.77 -18.10
N LYS A 145 -18.66 5.96 -17.52
CA LYS A 145 -19.43 6.56 -16.41
C LYS A 145 -19.58 5.63 -15.19
N LEU A 146 -18.63 4.71 -15.02
CA LEU A 146 -18.59 3.82 -13.86
C LEU A 146 -18.14 4.62 -12.64
N LEU A 147 -18.87 4.47 -11.54
CA LEU A 147 -18.47 5.04 -10.27
C LEU A 147 -17.43 4.13 -9.63
N LEU A 148 -16.18 4.57 -9.60
CA LEU A 148 -15.11 3.87 -8.90
C LEU A 148 -15.36 3.96 -7.39
N THR A 149 -15.20 2.83 -6.69
CA THR A 149 -15.11 2.83 -5.23
C THR A 149 -13.83 3.54 -4.79
N PRO A 150 -13.82 4.24 -3.64
CA PRO A 150 -12.58 4.79 -3.06
C PRO A 150 -11.49 3.73 -2.98
N PHE A 151 -10.28 4.09 -3.42
CA PHE A 151 -9.13 3.20 -3.54
C PHE A 151 -7.88 3.89 -2.96
N GLU A 152 -6.89 3.10 -2.56
CA GLU A 152 -5.66 3.62 -1.97
C GLU A 152 -4.83 4.40 -3.02
N ARG A 153 -4.58 5.68 -2.75
CA ARG A 153 -3.83 6.59 -3.63
C ARG A 153 -2.34 6.66 -3.29
N ASN A 154 -1.93 6.15 -2.14
CA ASN A 154 -0.54 6.10 -1.71
C ASN A 154 0.20 4.90 -2.33
N LEU A 155 1.22 5.18 -3.16
CA LEU A 155 2.07 4.17 -3.79
C LEU A 155 2.77 3.24 -2.78
N ASP A 156 3.15 3.73 -1.60
CA ASP A 156 3.89 2.91 -0.64
C ASP A 156 3.03 1.79 -0.03
N PHE A 157 1.70 1.97 0.05
CA PHE A 157 0.78 0.88 0.40
C PHE A 157 0.70 -0.18 -0.70
N TRP A 158 0.70 0.22 -1.98
CA TRP A 158 0.73 -0.73 -3.10
C TRP A 158 2.05 -1.50 -3.16
N ARG A 159 3.18 -0.85 -2.89
CA ARG A 159 4.48 -1.53 -2.71
C ARG A 159 4.43 -2.55 -1.59
N GLN A 160 3.90 -2.18 -0.42
CA GLN A 160 3.75 -3.08 0.71
C GLN A 160 2.90 -4.32 0.33
N LEU A 161 1.80 -4.12 -0.40
CA LEU A 161 0.96 -5.21 -0.91
C LEU A 161 1.71 -6.11 -1.91
N TRP A 162 2.44 -5.53 -2.86
CA TRP A 162 3.26 -6.30 -3.82
C TRP A 162 4.30 -7.16 -3.11
N ARG A 163 5.03 -6.62 -2.11
CA ARG A 163 5.98 -7.41 -1.29
C ARG A 163 5.32 -8.54 -0.50
N VAL A 164 4.09 -8.36 -0.03
CA VAL A 164 3.32 -9.45 0.62
C VAL A 164 2.96 -10.54 -0.39
N ILE A 165 2.44 -10.16 -1.56
CA ILE A 165 2.05 -11.09 -2.63
C ILE A 165 3.27 -11.88 -3.11
N GLU A 166 4.38 -11.21 -3.44
CA GLU A 166 5.66 -11.80 -3.84
C GLU A 166 6.12 -12.91 -2.90
N ARG A 167 6.07 -12.66 -1.59
CA ARG A 167 6.51 -13.62 -0.58
C ARG A 167 5.52 -14.75 -0.38
N SER A 168 4.21 -14.49 -0.49
CA SER A 168 3.20 -15.56 -0.44
C SER A 168 3.26 -16.49 -1.65
N ALA A 169 3.58 -15.97 -2.83
CA ALA A 169 3.76 -16.75 -4.05
C ALA A 169 5.06 -17.56 -4.07
N GLY A 170 6.14 -17.03 -3.47
CA GLY A 170 7.42 -17.73 -3.32
C GLY A 170 7.47 -18.81 -2.22
N HIS A 171 6.35 -19.08 -1.53
CA HIS A 171 6.22 -20.12 -0.50
C HIS A 171 5.35 -21.32 -0.92
N LEU A 172 5.12 -21.49 -2.24
CA LEU A 172 4.50 -22.66 -2.87
C LEU A 172 5.48 -23.38 -3.81
#